data_AF-A0A2G9V0Q8-F1
#
_entry.id   AF-A0A2G9V0Q8-F1
#
_cell.length_a   1.000
_cell.length_b   1.000
_cell.length_c   1.000
_cell.angle_alpha   90.00
_cell.angle_beta   90.00
_cell.angle_gamma   90.00
#
_symmetry.space_group_name_H-M   'P 1'
#
loop_
_entity.id
_entity.type
_entity.pdbx_description
1 polymer ?
#
loop_
_entity_poly.entity_id
_entity_poly.type
_entity_poly.pdbx_seq_one_letter_code
_entity_poly.pdbx_strand_id
1 'polypeptide(L)'
;MEEFVKKRDLEGLKNYFTSCRESAGDEDLSSLLEVRLRERGLDIARGPDETIEENVRRHLEFALNVCKNGLCVKQTAVQTLQDMFEVSGIGRCERLFGILEENMVQFKQNSTDVLGVFSSYKLEKSGDDDEDNGKRRVSEFRTELQEREERQARKAVEESLLRNRSNGVEGSASPSPDYEMSDSTLAKLASILAPHWKKLAEAMEISDKRIQDLKGQTNKSPAKSSPT
;
A
#
# COMPACT_ATOMS: atom_id res chain seq x y z
N MET A 1 -29.32 0.16 -9.48
CA MET A 1 -28.37 -0.77 -8.82
C MET A 1 -27.33 -0.04 -7.96
N GLU A 2 -26.52 0.85 -8.53
CA GLU A 2 -25.42 1.53 -7.82
C GLU A 2 -25.85 2.23 -6.52
N GLU A 3 -26.95 2.98 -6.56
CA GLU A 3 -27.52 3.64 -5.38
C GLU A 3 -27.94 2.66 -4.27
N PHE A 4 -28.46 1.48 -4.63
CA PHE A 4 -28.85 0.46 -3.67
C PHE A 4 -27.62 -0.15 -2.99
N VAL A 5 -26.59 -0.45 -3.78
CA VAL A 5 -25.29 -0.89 -3.23
C VAL A 5 -24.71 0.19 -2.33
N LYS A 6 -24.73 1.46 -2.77
CA LYS A 6 -24.23 2.62 -2.01
C LYS A 6 -24.92 2.75 -0.66
N LYS A 7 -26.24 2.62 -0.63
CA LYS A 7 -27.07 2.72 0.58
C LYS A 7 -27.14 1.43 1.40
N ARG A 8 -26.58 0.32 0.89
CA ARG A 8 -26.75 -1.04 1.45
C ARG A 8 -28.22 -1.43 1.57
N ASP A 9 -29.02 -1.02 0.58
CA ASP A 9 -30.45 -1.29 0.51
C ASP A 9 -30.72 -2.63 -0.19
N LEU A 10 -30.82 -3.70 0.61
CA LEU A 10 -31.05 -5.06 0.12
C LEU A 10 -32.46 -5.21 -0.49
N GLU A 11 -33.46 -4.55 0.10
CA GLU A 11 -34.84 -4.71 -0.33
C GLU A 11 -35.10 -3.99 -1.65
N GLY A 12 -34.58 -2.76 -1.79
CA GLY A 12 -34.58 -2.05 -3.05
C GLY A 12 -33.86 -2.83 -4.16
N LEU A 13 -32.78 -3.53 -3.81
CA LEU A 13 -32.04 -4.36 -4.76
C LEU A 13 -32.84 -5.60 -5.21
N LYS A 14 -33.53 -6.29 -4.29
CA LYS A 14 -34.42 -7.42 -4.63
C LYS A 14 -35.58 -6.99 -5.54
N ASN A 15 -36.21 -5.87 -5.22
CA ASN A 15 -37.28 -5.29 -6.02
C ASN A 15 -36.78 -4.91 -7.42
N TYR A 16 -35.57 -4.36 -7.50
CA TYR A 16 -34.91 -4.05 -8.75
C TYR A 16 -34.65 -5.30 -9.60
N PHE A 17 -34.11 -6.38 -9.02
CA PHE A 17 -33.92 -7.66 -9.72
C PHE A 17 -35.23 -8.24 -10.23
N THR A 18 -36.28 -8.22 -9.40
CA THR A 18 -37.60 -8.71 -9.78
C THR A 18 -38.18 -7.90 -10.96
N SER A 19 -37.98 -6.58 -10.97
CA SER A 19 -38.48 -5.69 -12.03
C SER A 19 -37.66 -5.80 -13.33
N CYS A 20 -36.35 -6.04 -13.22
CA CYS A 20 -35.46 -6.13 -14.38
C CYS A 20 -35.47 -7.50 -15.07
N ARG A 21 -35.92 -8.55 -14.37
CA ARG A 21 -36.05 -9.92 -14.90
C ARG A 21 -36.92 -10.03 -16.16
N GLU A 22 -37.79 -9.04 -16.40
CA GLU A 22 -38.63 -8.96 -17.60
C GLU A 22 -37.92 -8.35 -18.82
N SER A 23 -36.73 -7.74 -18.66
CA SER A 23 -36.07 -6.92 -19.69
C SER A 23 -34.59 -7.25 -19.95
N ALA A 24 -33.89 -7.84 -18.98
CA ALA A 24 -32.49 -8.27 -19.10
C ALA A 24 -32.34 -9.71 -18.57
N GLY A 25 -31.37 -10.45 -19.09
CA GLY A 25 -31.06 -11.79 -18.60
C GLY A 25 -30.55 -11.77 -17.14
N ASP A 26 -31.02 -12.70 -16.32
CA ASP A 26 -30.69 -12.78 -14.88
C ASP A 26 -29.16 -12.88 -14.62
N GLU A 27 -28.40 -13.49 -15.53
CA GLU A 27 -26.93 -13.63 -15.42
C GLU A 27 -26.18 -12.30 -15.63
N ASP A 28 -26.64 -11.46 -16.58
CA ASP A 28 -26.02 -10.16 -16.85
C ASP A 28 -26.24 -9.19 -15.68
N LEU A 29 -27.41 -9.29 -15.02
CA LEU A 29 -27.74 -8.47 -13.87
C LEU A 29 -26.93 -8.87 -12.63
N SER A 30 -26.76 -10.17 -12.43
CA SER A 30 -25.98 -10.73 -11.31
C SER A 30 -24.50 -10.34 -11.45
N SER A 31 -23.91 -10.53 -12.62
CA SER A 31 -22.51 -10.15 -12.88
C SER A 31 -22.28 -8.64 -12.72
N LEU A 32 -23.22 -7.80 -13.18
CA LEU A 32 -23.14 -6.36 -12.96
C LEU A 32 -23.16 -6.00 -11.46
N LEU A 33 -24.01 -6.66 -10.67
CA LEU A 33 -24.06 -6.46 -9.22
C LEU A 33 -22.74 -6.85 -8.54
N GLU A 34 -22.12 -7.94 -8.97
CA GLU A 34 -20.82 -8.39 -8.47
C GLU A 34 -19.73 -7.34 -8.70
N VAL A 35 -19.68 -6.77 -9.91
CA VAL A 35 -18.78 -5.67 -10.23
C VAL A 35 -19.02 -4.48 -9.30
N ARG A 36 -20.29 -4.07 -9.10
CA ARG A 36 -20.60 -2.92 -8.23
C ARG A 36 -20.27 -3.16 -6.76
N LEU A 37 -20.45 -4.39 -6.25
CA LEU A 37 -20.08 -4.75 -4.88
C LEU A 37 -18.55 -4.67 -4.68
N ARG A 38 -17.78 -5.15 -5.65
CA ARG A 38 -16.32 -5.14 -5.62
C ARG A 38 -15.75 -3.73 -5.75
N GLU A 39 -16.24 -2.94 -6.71
CA GLU A 39 -15.86 -1.53 -6.88
C GLU A 39 -16.09 -0.72 -5.61
N ARG A 40 -17.28 -0.86 -5.00
CA ARG A 40 -17.58 -0.23 -3.71
C ARG A 40 -16.63 -0.69 -2.60
N GLY A 41 -16.23 -1.95 -2.63
CA GLY A 41 -15.29 -2.50 -1.68
C GLY A 41 -13.91 -1.86 -1.80
N LEU A 42 -13.42 -1.67 -3.03
CA LEU A 42 -12.16 -0.97 -3.30
C LEU A 42 -12.20 0.49 -2.86
N ASP A 43 -13.31 1.19 -3.07
CA ASP A 43 -13.49 2.57 -2.57
C ASP A 43 -13.39 2.65 -1.04
N ILE A 44 -13.95 1.66 -0.34
CA ILE A 44 -13.86 1.57 1.13
C ILE A 44 -12.41 1.30 1.55
N ALA A 45 -11.71 0.38 0.90
CA ALA A 45 -10.33 0.04 1.22
C ALA A 45 -9.36 1.21 1.02
N ARG A 46 -9.67 2.12 0.07
CA ARG A 46 -8.93 3.37 -0.17
C ARG A 46 -9.36 4.53 0.73
N GLY A 47 -10.40 4.33 1.54
CA GLY A 47 -10.95 5.31 2.45
C GLY A 47 -10.04 5.64 3.65
N PRO A 48 -10.54 6.49 4.56
CA PRO A 48 -9.81 6.93 5.75
C PRO A 48 -9.67 5.82 6.80
N ASP A 49 -8.51 5.78 7.47
CA ASP A 49 -8.14 4.73 8.42
C ASP A 49 -9.00 4.68 9.69
N GLU A 50 -9.58 5.80 10.13
CA GLU A 50 -10.37 5.82 11.37
C GLU A 50 -11.68 5.03 11.23
N THR A 51 -12.21 4.91 10.01
CA THR A 51 -13.53 4.30 9.77
C THR A 51 -13.46 3.03 8.92
N ILE A 52 -12.26 2.62 8.49
CA ILE A 52 -12.07 1.51 7.55
C ILE A 52 -12.65 0.20 8.08
N GLU A 53 -12.38 -0.17 9.33
CA GLU A 53 -12.87 -1.43 9.92
C GLU A 53 -14.40 -1.50 9.92
N GLU A 54 -15.05 -0.44 10.41
CA GLU A 54 -16.51 -0.42 10.49
C GLU A 54 -17.15 -0.39 9.09
N ASN A 55 -16.54 0.32 8.15
CA ASN A 55 -17.02 0.36 6.77
C ASN A 55 -16.84 -1.01 6.07
N VAL A 56 -15.70 -1.68 6.27
CA VAL A 56 -15.45 -3.03 5.75
C VAL A 56 -16.43 -4.01 6.37
N ARG A 57 -16.63 -4.00 7.70
CA ARG A 57 -17.60 -4.88 8.39
C ARG A 57 -19.00 -4.73 7.81
N ARG A 58 -19.52 -3.50 7.72
CA ARG A 58 -20.86 -3.22 7.17
C ARG A 58 -20.99 -3.62 5.70
N HIS A 59 -19.95 -3.39 4.90
CA HIS A 59 -19.98 -3.74 3.48
C HIS A 59 -19.93 -5.25 3.27
N LEU A 60 -19.10 -5.95 4.05
CA LEU A 60 -18.97 -7.40 3.98
C LEU A 60 -20.25 -8.10 4.44
N GLU A 61 -20.87 -7.63 5.52
CA GLU A 61 -22.18 -8.10 5.97
C GLU A 61 -23.24 -7.92 4.88
N PHE A 62 -23.29 -6.74 4.25
CA PHE A 62 -24.19 -6.48 3.13
C PHE A 62 -23.92 -7.43 1.95
N ALA A 63 -22.66 -7.57 1.51
CA ALA A 63 -22.28 -8.45 0.41
C ALA A 63 -22.64 -9.92 0.70
N LEU A 64 -22.40 -10.40 1.93
CA LEU A 64 -22.79 -11.74 2.38
C LEU A 64 -24.31 -11.93 2.33
N ASN A 65 -25.08 -10.93 2.76
CA ASN A 65 -26.54 -10.99 2.68
C ASN A 65 -27.03 -11.01 1.24
N VAL A 66 -26.45 -10.22 0.35
CA VAL A 66 -26.74 -10.25 -1.08
C VAL A 66 -26.47 -11.65 -1.67
N CYS A 67 -25.31 -12.24 -1.37
CA CYS A 67 -24.94 -13.60 -1.77
C CYS A 67 -25.94 -14.65 -1.23
N LYS A 68 -26.32 -14.57 0.05
CA LYS A 68 -27.28 -15.49 0.69
C LYS A 68 -28.67 -15.44 0.06
N ASN A 69 -29.06 -14.28 -0.48
CA ASN A 69 -30.33 -14.11 -1.17
C ASN A 69 -30.27 -14.53 -2.65
N GLY A 70 -29.15 -15.08 -3.12
CA GLY A 70 -29.01 -15.60 -4.49
C GLY A 70 -28.99 -14.53 -5.57
N LEU A 71 -28.69 -13.27 -5.22
CA LEU A 71 -28.60 -12.17 -6.18
C LEU A 71 -27.27 -12.12 -6.94
N CYS A 72 -26.26 -12.83 -6.44
CA CYS A 72 -24.95 -13.00 -7.07
C CYS A 72 -24.29 -14.30 -6.58
N VAL A 73 -23.14 -14.68 -7.16
CA VAL A 73 -22.44 -15.91 -6.74
C VAL A 73 -21.96 -15.81 -5.28
N LYS A 74 -21.93 -16.96 -4.60
CA LYS A 74 -21.55 -17.04 -3.17
C LYS A 74 -20.13 -16.56 -2.88
N GLN A 75 -19.26 -16.60 -3.89
CA GLN A 75 -17.85 -16.23 -3.78
C GLN A 75 -17.63 -14.71 -3.84
N THR A 76 -18.59 -13.91 -4.30
CA THR A 76 -18.44 -12.46 -4.50
C THR A 76 -18.01 -11.73 -3.23
N ALA A 77 -18.56 -12.08 -2.06
CA ALA A 77 -18.17 -11.48 -0.80
C ALA A 77 -16.69 -11.76 -0.45
N VAL A 78 -16.21 -12.97 -0.76
CA VAL A 78 -14.80 -13.34 -0.55
C VAL A 78 -13.91 -12.60 -1.54
N GLN A 79 -14.29 -12.57 -2.82
CA GLN A 79 -13.56 -11.85 -3.86
C GLN A 79 -13.42 -10.36 -3.50
N THR A 80 -14.51 -9.75 -3.04
CA THR A 80 -14.53 -8.35 -2.59
C THR A 80 -13.54 -8.11 -1.47
N LEU A 81 -13.48 -9.01 -0.49
CA LEU A 81 -12.55 -8.90 0.62
C LEU A 81 -11.09 -9.12 0.18
N GLN A 82 -10.84 -10.05 -0.75
CA GLN A 82 -9.52 -10.24 -1.37
C GLN A 82 -9.04 -8.96 -2.07
N ASP A 83 -9.90 -8.35 -2.91
CA ASP A 83 -9.57 -7.10 -3.61
C ASP A 83 -9.22 -5.98 -2.62
N MET A 84 -9.95 -5.88 -1.49
CA MET A 84 -9.66 -4.91 -0.45
C MET A 84 -8.28 -5.11 0.17
N PHE A 85 -7.89 -6.37 0.45
CA PHE A 85 -6.57 -6.70 0.96
C PHE A 85 -5.46 -6.41 -0.06
N GLU A 86 -5.70 -6.65 -1.35
CA GLU A 86 -4.73 -6.38 -2.41
C GLU A 86 -4.34 -4.91 -2.54
N VAL A 87 -5.28 -4.00 -2.25
CA VAL A 87 -5.04 -2.55 -2.32
C VAL A 87 -4.72 -1.91 -0.95
N SER A 88 -4.66 -2.71 0.11
CA SER A 88 -4.38 -2.25 1.47
C SER A 88 -2.92 -2.48 1.85
N GLY A 89 -2.33 -1.52 2.57
CA GLY A 89 -1.01 -1.69 3.17
C GLY A 89 -1.04 -2.64 4.37
N ILE A 90 0.11 -3.17 4.79
CA ILE A 90 0.25 -4.18 5.85
C ILE A 90 -0.48 -3.78 7.14
N GLY A 91 -0.29 -2.54 7.61
CA GLY A 91 -0.95 -2.06 8.83
C GLY A 91 -2.48 -2.03 8.75
N ARG A 92 -3.06 -1.83 7.56
CA ARG A 92 -4.51 -1.95 7.34
C ARG A 92 -4.93 -3.41 7.31
N CYS A 93 -4.16 -4.27 6.64
CA CYS A 93 -4.43 -5.70 6.58
C CYS A 93 -4.48 -6.34 7.97
N GLU A 94 -3.53 -6.00 8.85
CA GLU A 94 -3.53 -6.49 10.25
C GLU A 94 -4.81 -6.14 10.99
N ARG A 95 -5.30 -4.91 10.84
CA ARG A 95 -6.55 -4.44 11.46
C ARG A 95 -7.79 -5.13 10.89
N LEU A 96 -7.81 -5.33 9.57
CA LEU A 96 -8.94 -5.96 8.88
C LEU A 96 -8.99 -7.48 9.10
N PHE A 97 -7.88 -8.10 9.52
CA PHE A 97 -7.81 -9.54 9.72
C PHE A 97 -8.77 -10.07 10.79
N GLY A 98 -9.00 -9.29 11.86
CA GLY A 98 -9.99 -9.66 12.89
C GLY A 98 -11.41 -9.83 12.31
N ILE A 99 -11.77 -8.99 11.33
CA ILE A 99 -13.08 -9.05 10.65
C ILE A 99 -13.18 -10.32 9.79
N LEU A 100 -12.07 -10.76 9.18
CA LEU A 100 -12.01 -12.01 8.42
C LEU A 100 -12.26 -13.22 9.34
N GLU A 101 -11.61 -13.25 10.51
CA GLU A 101 -11.77 -14.33 11.49
C GLU A 101 -13.20 -14.43 12.02
N GLU A 102 -13.83 -13.28 12.30
CA GLU A 102 -15.25 -13.22 12.72
C GLU A 102 -16.20 -13.86 11.67
N ASN A 103 -15.85 -13.75 10.38
CA ASN A 103 -16.71 -14.18 9.27
C ASN A 103 -16.28 -15.50 8.63
N MET A 104 -15.22 -16.15 9.15
CA MET A 104 -14.61 -17.34 8.57
C MET A 104 -15.59 -18.51 8.37
N VAL A 105 -16.55 -18.69 9.30
CA VAL A 105 -17.56 -19.75 9.22
C VAL A 105 -18.49 -19.53 8.02
N GLN A 106 -18.88 -18.28 7.77
CA GLN A 106 -19.76 -17.91 6.67
C GLN A 106 -19.05 -18.09 5.32
N PHE A 107 -17.73 -17.85 5.28
CA PHE A 107 -16.92 -18.12 4.10
C PHE A 107 -16.70 -19.62 3.85
N LYS A 108 -16.47 -20.41 4.91
CA LYS A 108 -16.33 -21.88 4.81
C LYS A 108 -17.60 -22.57 4.31
N GLN A 109 -18.78 -22.12 4.73
CA GLN A 109 -20.05 -22.65 4.23
C GLN A 109 -20.29 -22.34 2.75
N ASN A 110 -19.61 -21.32 2.21
CA ASN A 110 -19.87 -20.80 0.89
C ASN A 110 -18.91 -21.30 -0.19
N SER A 111 -17.78 -21.94 0.16
CA SER A 111 -16.88 -22.53 -0.83
C SER A 111 -15.79 -23.43 -0.19
N THR A 112 -15.64 -24.64 -0.72
CA THR A 112 -14.47 -25.52 -0.57
C THR A 112 -13.20 -24.93 -1.22
N ASP A 113 -13.34 -23.98 -2.16
CA ASP A 113 -12.24 -23.34 -2.91
C ASP A 113 -11.66 -22.10 -2.22
N VAL A 114 -12.39 -21.52 -1.26
CA VAL A 114 -11.87 -20.44 -0.40
C VAL A 114 -10.71 -20.96 0.44
N LEU A 115 -10.75 -22.25 0.82
CA LEU A 115 -9.58 -22.91 1.40
C LEU A 115 -8.43 -23.02 0.39
N GLY A 116 -8.64 -23.07 -0.92
CA GLY A 116 -7.56 -23.10 -1.91
C GLY A 116 -6.75 -21.81 -1.95
N VAL A 117 -7.42 -20.65 -1.98
CA VAL A 117 -6.76 -19.33 -1.98
C VAL A 117 -6.12 -19.01 -0.63
N PHE A 118 -6.74 -19.38 0.48
CA PHE A 118 -6.15 -19.21 1.81
C PHE A 118 -5.12 -20.31 2.15
N SER A 119 -5.23 -21.52 1.57
CA SER A 119 -4.22 -22.60 1.74
C SER A 119 -3.04 -22.45 0.79
N SER A 120 -3.15 -21.71 -0.31
CA SER A 120 -1.97 -21.30 -1.08
C SER A 120 -1.07 -20.33 -0.31
N TYR A 121 -1.61 -19.63 0.71
CA TYR A 121 -0.84 -18.90 1.72
C TYR A 121 -0.43 -19.79 2.92
N LYS A 122 -0.82 -21.07 2.92
CA LYS A 122 -0.38 -22.06 3.90
C LYS A 122 0.73 -22.88 3.26
N LEU A 123 1.94 -22.32 3.28
CA LEU A 123 3.14 -22.93 2.75
C LEU A 123 3.36 -24.35 3.29
N GLU A 124 3.86 -25.22 2.42
CA GLU A 124 4.29 -26.57 2.75
C GLU A 124 5.22 -26.60 3.97
N LYS A 125 4.73 -27.16 5.08
CA LYS A 125 5.39 -28.10 6.02
C LYS A 125 4.50 -28.27 7.24
N SER A 126 3.73 -29.35 7.31
CA SER A 126 4.09 -30.68 7.84
C SER A 126 3.99 -30.77 9.36
N GLY A 127 3.11 -31.66 9.82
CA GLY A 127 3.28 -32.45 11.04
C GLY A 127 2.82 -31.81 12.35
N ASP A 128 1.90 -32.51 13.01
CA ASP A 128 1.65 -32.60 14.46
C ASP A 128 2.31 -31.55 15.36
N ASP A 129 1.50 -30.67 15.95
CA ASP A 129 1.10 -30.78 17.37
C ASP A 129 0.35 -29.50 17.78
N ASP A 130 -0.76 -29.70 18.48
CA ASP A 130 -1.75 -28.69 18.85
C ASP A 130 -1.26 -27.68 19.93
N GLU A 131 -1.92 -26.52 19.92
CA GLU A 131 -2.07 -25.50 20.99
C GLU A 131 -1.18 -24.23 21.04
N ASP A 132 -0.08 -24.08 20.30
CA ASP A 132 0.71 -22.80 20.24
C ASP A 132 0.54 -22.02 18.91
N ASN A 133 -0.55 -22.32 18.18
CA ASN A 133 -0.72 -21.95 16.77
C ASN A 133 -1.12 -20.48 16.53
N GLY A 134 -1.62 -19.77 17.55
CA GLY A 134 -2.14 -18.41 17.38
C GLY A 134 -1.06 -17.35 17.10
N LYS A 135 0.03 -17.36 17.88
CA LYS A 135 1.08 -16.31 17.83
C LYS A 135 2.11 -16.53 16.73
N ARG A 136 2.46 -17.78 16.42
CA ARG A 136 3.43 -18.10 15.35
C ARG A 136 2.89 -17.77 13.95
N ARG A 137 1.60 -18.00 13.71
CA ARG A 137 0.93 -17.65 12.44
C ARG A 137 0.98 -16.15 12.14
N VAL A 138 0.84 -15.29 13.16
CA VAL A 138 0.89 -13.83 12.97
C VAL A 138 2.30 -13.36 12.65
N SER A 139 3.33 -13.94 13.29
CA SER A 139 4.73 -13.59 13.00
C SER A 139 5.19 -14.05 11.61
N GLU A 140 4.73 -15.21 11.16
CA GLU A 140 5.06 -15.73 9.81
C GLU A 140 4.34 -14.91 8.74
N PHE A 141 3.07 -14.56 8.94
CA PHE A 141 2.32 -13.68 8.05
C PHE A 141 2.92 -12.26 7.96
N ARG A 142 3.42 -11.72 9.08
CA ARG A 142 4.18 -10.46 9.09
C ARG A 142 5.42 -10.54 8.21
N THR A 143 6.16 -11.63 8.32
CA THR A 143 7.42 -11.83 7.60
C THR A 143 7.18 -11.96 6.09
N GLU A 144 6.17 -12.74 5.70
CA GLU A 144 5.80 -12.94 4.29
C GLU A 144 5.21 -11.66 3.65
N LEU A 145 4.40 -10.90 4.40
CA LEU A 145 3.89 -9.60 3.95
C LEU A 145 5.02 -8.58 3.77
N GLN A 146 5.96 -8.53 4.72
CA GLN A 146 7.12 -7.63 4.63
C GLN A 146 8.01 -8.00 3.43
N GLU A 147 8.19 -9.30 3.14
CA GLU A 147 8.92 -9.76 1.96
C GLU A 147 8.19 -9.43 0.64
N ARG A 148 6.85 -9.39 0.65
CA ARG A 148 6.05 -8.97 -0.52
C ARG A 148 6.11 -7.46 -0.76
N GLU A 149 6.02 -6.65 0.30
CA GLU A 149 6.23 -5.20 0.22
C GLU A 149 7.65 -4.89 -0.27
N GLU A 150 8.64 -5.62 0.23
CA GLU A 150 10.02 -5.49 -0.24
C GLU A 150 10.18 -5.86 -1.71
N ARG A 151 9.52 -6.93 -2.20
CA ARG A 151 9.52 -7.26 -3.64
C ARG A 151 8.86 -6.17 -4.48
N GLN A 152 7.75 -5.59 -4.03
CA GLN A 152 7.09 -4.50 -4.75
C GLN A 152 7.92 -3.21 -4.73
N ALA A 153 8.55 -2.87 -3.59
CA ALA A 153 9.47 -1.75 -3.49
C ALA A 153 10.70 -1.95 -4.37
N ARG A 154 11.30 -3.14 -4.37
CA ARG A 154 12.41 -3.51 -5.26
C ARG A 154 11.99 -3.39 -6.73
N LYS A 155 10.80 -3.87 -7.09
CA LYS A 155 10.28 -3.78 -8.46
C LYS A 155 9.99 -2.33 -8.87
N ALA A 156 9.45 -1.50 -7.97
CA ALA A 156 9.22 -0.08 -8.23
C ALA A 156 10.53 0.72 -8.33
N VAL A 157 11.55 0.36 -7.54
CA VAL A 157 12.91 0.92 -7.64
C VAL A 157 13.58 0.48 -8.94
N GLU A 158 13.48 -0.79 -9.31
CA GLU A 158 14.00 -1.33 -10.57
C GLU A 158 13.29 -0.73 -11.79
N GLU A 159 11.97 -0.58 -11.73
CA GLU A 159 11.18 0.09 -12.76
C GLU A 159 11.54 1.58 -12.83
N SER A 160 11.76 2.26 -11.70
CA SER A 160 12.24 3.64 -11.67
C SER A 160 13.66 3.78 -12.22
N LEU A 161 14.55 2.82 -11.94
CA LEU A 161 15.91 2.75 -12.49
C LEU A 161 15.87 2.54 -14.01
N LEU A 162 15.00 1.64 -14.50
CA LEU A 162 14.79 1.40 -15.93
C LEU A 162 14.20 2.63 -16.63
N ARG A 163 13.25 3.31 -15.98
CA ARG A 163 12.62 4.53 -16.50
C ARG A 163 13.59 5.72 -16.53
N ASN A 164 14.46 5.84 -15.53
CA ASN A 164 15.54 6.82 -15.51
C ASN A 164 16.62 6.53 -16.55
N ARG A 165 16.88 5.24 -16.84
CA ARG A 165 17.81 4.83 -17.91
C ARG A 165 17.27 5.12 -19.31
N SER A 166 15.96 5.05 -19.52
CA SER A 166 15.32 5.42 -20.80
C SER A 166 15.09 6.92 -21.00
N ASN A 167 15.10 7.72 -19.92
CA ASN A 167 14.81 9.15 -19.96
C ASN A 167 16.02 10.08 -19.72
N GLY A 168 17.26 9.60 -19.80
CA GLY A 168 18.45 10.49 -19.86
C GLY A 168 18.48 11.61 -18.80
N VAL A 169 17.95 11.38 -17.60
CA VAL A 169 18.07 12.33 -16.49
C VAL A 169 19.38 12.03 -15.81
N GLU A 170 20.42 12.72 -16.28
CA GLU A 170 21.71 12.81 -15.60
C GLU A 170 21.48 13.45 -14.21
N GLY A 171 21.48 12.63 -13.16
CA GLY A 171 21.54 13.15 -11.80
C GLY A 171 20.78 12.34 -10.76
N SER A 172 21.19 11.10 -10.51
CA SER A 172 20.95 10.43 -9.22
C SER A 172 21.66 9.08 -9.09
N ALA A 173 22.72 8.82 -9.86
CA ALA A 173 23.65 7.80 -9.45
C ALA A 173 24.35 8.30 -8.18
N SER A 174 24.21 7.56 -7.07
CA SER A 174 25.12 7.72 -5.94
C SER A 174 26.54 7.73 -6.50
N PRO A 175 27.33 8.78 -6.24
CA PRO A 175 28.64 8.90 -6.84
C PRO A 175 29.48 7.68 -6.45
N SER A 176 30.12 7.06 -7.45
CA SER A 176 31.16 6.06 -7.21
C SER A 176 32.21 6.64 -6.24
N PRO A 177 32.94 5.80 -5.48
CA PRO A 177 33.93 6.28 -4.51
C PRO A 177 34.97 7.25 -5.09
N ASP A 178 35.18 7.19 -6.41
CA ASP A 178 36.14 7.97 -7.17
C ASP A 178 35.52 9.20 -7.87
N TYR A 179 34.32 9.64 -7.46
CA TYR A 179 33.70 10.84 -8.03
C TYR A 179 34.46 12.10 -7.60
N GLU A 180 35.28 12.62 -8.50
CA GLU A 180 35.96 13.91 -8.31
C GLU A 180 34.96 15.06 -8.35
N MET A 181 34.77 15.72 -7.20
CA MET A 181 33.91 16.90 -7.09
C MET A 181 34.56 18.09 -7.78
N SER A 182 34.02 18.49 -8.93
CA SER A 182 34.45 19.70 -9.62
C SER A 182 34.14 20.96 -8.80
N ASP A 183 34.95 22.01 -8.95
CA ASP A 183 34.77 23.30 -8.27
C ASP A 183 33.37 23.90 -8.48
N SER A 184 32.76 23.65 -9.64
CA SER A 184 31.39 24.10 -9.93
C SER A 184 30.33 23.37 -9.10
N THR A 185 30.57 22.09 -8.76
CA THR A 185 29.70 21.28 -7.91
C THR A 185 29.85 21.71 -6.45
N LEU A 186 31.09 21.95 -6.01
CA LEU A 186 31.39 22.51 -4.70
C LEU A 186 30.74 23.89 -4.50
N ALA A 187 30.78 24.77 -5.50
CA ALA A 187 30.16 26.09 -5.43
C ALA A 187 28.63 26.02 -5.28
N LYS A 188 27.98 25.08 -6.00
CA LYS A 188 26.53 24.84 -5.86
C LYS A 188 26.17 24.30 -4.48
N LEU A 189 26.93 23.33 -3.97
CA LEU A 189 26.74 22.78 -2.63
C LEU A 189 26.93 23.85 -1.55
N ALA A 190 27.96 24.70 -1.68
CA ALA A 190 28.19 25.81 -0.78
C ALA A 190 26.99 26.78 -0.75
N SER A 191 26.40 27.10 -1.91
CA SER A 191 25.22 27.95 -2.00
C SER A 191 23.99 27.35 -1.29
N ILE A 192 23.79 26.04 -1.41
CA ILE A 192 22.67 25.32 -0.77
C ILE A 192 22.87 25.22 0.75
N LEU A 193 24.09 25.01 1.20
CA LEU A 193 24.41 24.82 2.62
C LEU A 193 24.62 26.14 3.38
N ALA A 194 24.96 27.23 2.68
CA ALA A 194 25.21 28.55 3.28
C ALA A 194 24.05 29.08 4.15
N PRO A 195 22.75 28.91 3.83
CA PRO A 195 21.67 29.37 4.70
C PRO A 195 21.55 28.58 6.02
N HIS A 196 22.04 27.34 6.03
CA HIS A 196 21.86 26.39 7.14
C HIS A 196 23.17 26.03 7.85
N TRP A 197 24.24 26.79 7.60
CA TRP A 197 25.59 26.50 8.09
C TRP A 197 25.69 26.32 9.61
N LYS A 198 24.86 27.03 10.40
CA LYS A 198 24.84 26.91 11.87
C LYS A 198 24.37 25.53 12.33
N LYS A 199 23.27 25.03 11.73
CA LYS A 199 22.73 23.69 12.04
C LYS A 199 23.70 22.60 11.60
N LEU A 200 24.37 22.81 10.46
CA LEU A 200 25.40 21.90 9.97
C LEU A 200 26.61 21.87 10.93
N ALA A 201 27.07 23.02 11.41
CA ALA A 201 28.20 23.10 12.33
C ALA A 201 27.89 22.44 13.69
N GLU A 202 26.66 22.60 14.18
CA GLU A 202 26.15 21.91 15.37
C GLU A 202 26.14 20.39 15.17
N ALA A 203 25.62 19.90 14.04
CA ALA A 203 25.60 18.46 13.71
C ALA A 203 27.00 17.86 13.50
N MET A 204 27.98 18.68 13.11
CA MET A 204 29.38 18.27 12.94
C MET A 204 30.23 18.48 14.20
N GLU A 205 29.61 18.86 15.33
CA GLU A 205 30.29 19.13 16.61
C GLU A 205 31.44 20.14 16.49
N ILE A 206 31.34 21.08 15.55
CA ILE A 206 32.37 22.10 15.34
C ILE A 206 32.21 23.17 16.40
N SER A 207 33.23 23.36 17.24
CA SER A 207 33.20 24.37 18.30
C SER A 207 33.10 25.80 17.76
N ASP A 208 32.40 26.67 18.49
CA ASP A 208 32.20 28.08 18.10
C ASP A 208 33.51 28.85 17.87
N LYS A 209 34.58 28.49 18.59
CA LYS A 209 35.93 29.04 18.35
C LYS A 209 36.42 28.73 16.94
N ARG A 210 36.29 27.48 16.51
CA ARG A 210 36.74 27.01 15.18
C ARG A 210 35.90 27.61 14.05
N ILE A 211 34.61 27.86 14.31
CA ILE A 211 33.72 28.58 13.38
C ILE A 211 34.17 30.03 13.17
N GLN A 212 34.56 30.73 14.25
CA GLN A 212 35.04 32.11 14.16
C GLN A 212 36.36 32.22 13.40
N ASP A 213 37.29 31.27 13.61
CA ASP A 213 38.56 31.22 12.89
C ASP A 213 38.36 30.99 11.38
N LEU A 214 37.42 30.12 11.00
CA LEU A 214 37.10 29.82 9.60
C LEU A 214 36.40 30.99 8.89
N LYS A 215 35.50 31.71 9.59
CA LYS A 215 34.89 32.95 9.07
C LYS A 215 35.89 34.08 8.83
N GLY A 216 36.97 34.14 9.63
CA GLY A 216 38.01 35.15 9.48
C GLY A 216 38.87 35.00 8.22
N GLN A 217 38.96 33.79 7.66
CA GLN A 217 39.84 33.51 6.52
C GLN A 217 39.21 33.80 5.15
N THR A 218 37.87 33.84 5.04
CA THR A 218 37.18 34.08 3.75
C THR A 218 37.23 35.54 3.28
N ASN A 219 37.68 36.48 4.13
CA ASN A 219 37.79 37.92 3.79
C ASN A 219 39.17 38.33 3.25
N LYS A 220 40.13 37.40 3.11
CA LYS A 220 41.37 37.70 2.38
C LYS A 220 41.15 37.36 0.90
N SER A 221 40.62 38.34 0.16
CA SER A 221 40.66 38.33 -1.30
C SER A 221 42.08 37.99 -1.79
N PRO A 222 42.24 37.10 -2.78
CA PRO A 222 43.54 36.93 -3.42
C PRO A 222 43.91 38.26 -4.08
N ALA A 223 45.07 38.78 -3.72
CA ALA A 223 45.66 39.96 -4.34
C ALA A 223 45.71 39.76 -5.86
N LYS A 224 45.21 40.75 -6.60
CA LYS A 224 45.36 40.86 -8.05
C LYS A 224 46.85 40.75 -8.40
N SER A 225 47.26 39.68 -9.07
CA SER A 225 48.50 39.66 -9.85
C SER A 225 48.20 40.25 -11.23
N SER A 226 48.63 41.50 -11.43
CA SER A 226 48.64 42.19 -12.72
C SER A 226 49.57 41.50 -13.72
N PRO A 227 49.27 41.49 -15.03
CA PRO A 227 50.18 40.98 -16.04
C PRO A 227 51.18 42.07 -16.46
N THR A 228 52.46 41.71 -16.53
CA THR A 228 53.51 42.35 -17.33
C THR A 228 54.24 41.26 -18.07
#